data_AF-A0AAD1UGS0-F1
#
_entry.id   AF-A0AAD1UGS0-F1
#
_cell.length_a   1.000
_cell.length_b   1.000
_cell.length_c   1.000
_cell.angle_alpha   90.00
_cell.angle_beta   90.00
_cell.angle_gamma   90.00
#
_symmetry.space_group_name_H-M   'P 1'
#
loop_
_entity.id
_entity.type
_entity.pdbx_description
1 polymer ?
#
loop_
_entity_poly.entity_id
_entity_poly.type
_entity_poly.pdbx_seq_one_letter_code
_entity_poly.pdbx_strand_id
1 'polypeptide(L)'
;MEEEDIFNINELAAKCRSKYELYHLIATEGNIYLPVYRDATQKYLRQILLGKKKYLNNSEVKIRRVPQYKGLRVSDIVEFGNSIINLTLYLPDFSYDRELNRECVCNVVNTLLPVEFAELITLKVKERNEEVLRKQNLMLEAKPKFIKLFQESKAISLKKGKSHFLARTPRNPKALRELDKLRKENVHLKNKTEFLRIDCEKEEKKNEKLEHEKVKAENYRLKLEKLAHLGDCLITTEILLGGWKNN
;
A
#
# COMPACT_ATOMS: atom_id res chain seq x y z
N MET A 1 -28.47 6.30 -45.03
CA MET A 1 -28.27 4.88 -44.64
C MET A 1 -26.90 4.54 -45.16
N GLU A 2 -25.90 4.73 -44.30
CA GLU A 2 -24.52 4.41 -44.64
C GLU A 2 -24.38 2.90 -44.47
N GLU A 3 -24.08 2.22 -45.57
CA GLU A 3 -23.68 0.81 -45.56
C GLU A 3 -22.34 0.73 -44.83
N GLU A 4 -22.38 0.38 -43.54
CA GLU A 4 -21.17 0.01 -42.82
C GLU A 4 -20.60 -1.22 -43.52
N ASP A 5 -19.42 -1.08 -44.12
CA ASP A 5 -18.59 -2.19 -44.59
C ASP A 5 -18.49 -3.21 -43.45
N ILE A 6 -19.28 -4.27 -43.50
CA ILE A 6 -19.18 -5.40 -42.59
C ILE A 6 -17.86 -6.08 -42.95
N PHE A 7 -16.78 -5.58 -42.37
CA PHE A 7 -15.45 -6.16 -42.42
C PHE A 7 -15.62 -7.66 -42.16
N ASN A 8 -15.22 -8.53 -43.09
CA ASN A 8 -15.39 -9.97 -42.90
C ASN A 8 -14.37 -10.44 -41.86
N ILE A 9 -14.71 -10.26 -40.58
CA ILE A 9 -13.88 -10.53 -39.41
C ILE A 9 -13.35 -11.98 -39.43
N ASN A 10 -14.12 -12.92 -40.01
CA ASN A 10 -13.70 -14.31 -40.15
C ASN A 10 -12.55 -14.50 -41.15
N GLU A 11 -12.53 -13.75 -42.25
CA GLU A 11 -11.39 -13.76 -43.19
C GLU A 11 -10.15 -13.10 -42.57
N LEU A 12 -10.34 -12.05 -41.78
CA LEU A 12 -9.26 -11.33 -41.12
C LEU A 12 -8.60 -12.19 -40.03
N ALA A 13 -9.42 -12.88 -39.23
CA ALA A 13 -8.97 -13.80 -38.20
C ALA A 13 -8.27 -15.04 -38.80
N ALA A 14 -8.64 -15.45 -40.02
CA ALA A 14 -7.97 -16.51 -40.77
C ALA A 14 -6.63 -16.07 -41.38
N LYS A 15 -6.50 -14.78 -41.76
CA LYS A 15 -5.27 -14.20 -42.33
C LYS A 15 -4.18 -13.95 -41.28
N CYS A 16 -4.55 -13.62 -40.04
CA CYS A 16 -3.59 -13.34 -38.96
C CYS A 16 -2.99 -14.64 -38.39
N ARG A 17 -1.72 -14.93 -38.71
CA ARG A 17 -1.04 -16.16 -38.25
C ARG A 17 -0.49 -16.01 -36.85
N SER A 18 -0.09 -14.80 -36.46
CA SER A 18 0.53 -14.54 -35.16
C SER A 18 -0.35 -13.69 -34.23
N LYS A 19 -0.14 -13.83 -32.92
CA LYS A 19 -0.73 -12.94 -31.90
C LYS A 19 -0.32 -11.48 -32.13
N TYR A 20 0.91 -11.25 -32.58
CA TYR A 20 1.46 -9.91 -32.80
C TYR A 20 0.73 -9.17 -33.92
N GLU A 21 0.59 -9.80 -35.09
CA GLU A 21 -0.16 -9.24 -36.23
C GLU A 21 -1.59 -8.92 -35.82
N LEU A 22 -2.26 -9.85 -35.14
CA LEU A 22 -3.63 -9.67 -34.69
C LEU A 22 -3.78 -8.47 -33.73
N TYR A 23 -2.85 -8.34 -32.78
CA TYR A 23 -2.83 -7.22 -31.84
C TYR A 23 -2.60 -5.89 -32.57
N HIS A 24 -1.61 -5.84 -33.45
CA HIS A 24 -1.26 -4.64 -34.18
C HIS A 24 -2.42 -4.18 -35.05
N LEU A 25 -3.02 -5.10 -35.81
CA LEU A 25 -4.18 -4.83 -36.67
C LEU A 25 -5.35 -4.20 -35.88
N ILE A 26 -5.72 -4.82 -34.77
CA ILE A 26 -6.83 -4.34 -33.92
C ILE A 26 -6.49 -2.96 -33.30
N ALA A 27 -5.26 -2.76 -32.86
CA ALA A 27 -4.83 -1.51 -32.24
C ALA A 27 -4.69 -0.34 -33.24
N THR A 28 -4.08 -0.58 -34.40
CA THR A 28 -3.76 0.47 -35.38
C THR A 28 -4.87 0.72 -36.37
N GLU A 29 -5.43 -0.33 -36.96
CA GLU A 29 -6.49 -0.19 -37.98
C GLU A 29 -7.86 -0.11 -37.31
N GLY A 30 -8.10 -0.94 -36.30
CA GLY A 30 -9.34 -0.89 -35.53
C GLY A 30 -9.44 0.31 -34.59
N ASN A 31 -8.33 1.00 -34.32
CA ASN A 31 -8.23 2.09 -33.33
C ASN A 31 -8.80 1.71 -31.95
N ILE A 32 -8.68 0.43 -31.58
CA ILE A 32 -9.25 -0.12 -30.35
C ILE A 32 -8.24 0.03 -29.22
N TYR A 33 -8.74 0.45 -28.05
CA TYR A 33 -7.97 0.47 -26.82
C TYR A 33 -7.79 -0.95 -26.29
N LEU A 34 -6.53 -1.37 -26.24
CA LEU A 34 -6.13 -2.69 -25.77
C LEU A 34 -5.21 -2.60 -24.55
N PRO A 35 -5.25 -3.62 -23.67
CA PRO A 35 -4.21 -3.79 -22.66
C PRO A 35 -2.86 -4.04 -23.32
N VAL A 36 -1.77 -3.82 -22.57
CA VAL A 36 -0.39 -4.07 -23.05
C VAL A 36 -0.29 -5.44 -23.71
N TYR A 37 0.46 -5.52 -24.81
CA TYR A 37 0.59 -6.73 -25.63
C TYR A 37 0.80 -8.03 -24.84
N ARG A 38 1.59 -7.99 -23.76
CA ARG A 38 1.85 -9.13 -22.88
C ARG A 38 0.57 -9.69 -22.23
N ASP A 39 -0.34 -8.79 -21.86
CA ASP A 39 -1.55 -9.06 -21.08
C ASP A 39 -2.75 -9.37 -21.98
N ALA A 40 -2.74 -8.87 -23.23
CA ALA A 40 -3.71 -9.25 -24.25
C ALA A 40 -3.53 -10.72 -24.65
N THR A 41 -4.51 -11.59 -24.36
CA THR A 41 -4.47 -12.98 -24.82
C THR A 41 -5.00 -13.11 -26.24
N GLN A 42 -4.47 -14.04 -27.03
CA GLN A 42 -4.96 -14.29 -28.40
C GLN A 42 -6.45 -14.67 -28.39
N LYS A 43 -6.92 -15.36 -27.33
CA LYS A 43 -8.33 -15.67 -27.10
C LYS A 43 -9.17 -14.39 -26.97
N TYR A 44 -8.74 -13.43 -26.15
CA TYR A 44 -9.44 -12.16 -25.96
C TYR A 44 -9.52 -11.36 -27.27
N LEU A 45 -8.40 -11.24 -28.00
CA LEU A 45 -8.38 -10.54 -29.29
C LEU A 45 -9.35 -11.16 -30.31
N ARG A 46 -9.40 -12.50 -30.38
CA ARG A 46 -10.38 -13.20 -31.21
C ARG A 46 -11.82 -12.98 -30.74
N GLN A 47 -12.06 -12.89 -29.43
CA GLN A 47 -13.40 -12.63 -28.90
C GLN A 47 -13.90 -11.21 -29.19
N ILE A 48 -13.01 -10.21 -29.23
CA ILE A 48 -13.35 -8.86 -29.69
C ILE A 48 -13.82 -8.91 -31.14
N LEU A 49 -13.02 -9.54 -31.99
CA LEU A 49 -13.34 -9.74 -33.40
C LEU A 49 -14.67 -10.47 -33.60
N LEU A 50 -14.92 -11.55 -32.86
CA LEU A 50 -16.20 -12.28 -32.92
C LEU A 50 -17.41 -11.53 -32.32
N GLY A 51 -17.24 -10.28 -31.86
CA GLY A 51 -18.29 -9.49 -31.22
C GLY A 51 -18.71 -10.02 -29.84
N LYS A 52 -17.98 -10.97 -29.27
CA LYS A 52 -18.27 -11.57 -27.94
C LYS A 52 -17.81 -10.68 -26.80
N LYS A 53 -16.75 -9.90 -27.02
CA LYS A 53 -16.24 -8.89 -26.08
C LYS A 53 -16.50 -7.51 -26.66
N LYS A 54 -16.92 -6.59 -25.81
CA LYS A 54 -17.04 -5.18 -26.16
C LYS A 54 -15.67 -4.53 -26.08
N TYR A 55 -15.50 -3.46 -26.83
CA TYR A 55 -14.25 -2.71 -26.87
C TYR A 55 -14.53 -1.21 -26.75
N LEU A 56 -13.47 -0.45 -26.47
CA LEU A 56 -13.50 1.00 -26.41
C LEU A 56 -12.55 1.55 -27.48
N ASN A 57 -12.92 2.65 -28.12
CA ASN A 57 -12.04 3.33 -29.05
C ASN A 57 -10.97 4.13 -28.30
N ASN A 58 -9.76 4.25 -28.85
CA ASN A 58 -8.69 5.03 -28.21
C ASN A 58 -9.08 6.50 -27.97
N SER A 59 -9.95 7.07 -28.81
CA SER A 59 -10.46 8.45 -28.69
C SER A 59 -11.39 8.66 -27.50
N GLU A 60 -12.07 7.61 -27.04
CA GLU A 60 -13.07 7.69 -25.97
C GLU A 60 -12.45 7.46 -24.59
N VAL A 61 -11.27 6.83 -24.54
CA VAL A 61 -10.66 6.39 -23.28
C VAL A 61 -10.18 7.57 -22.45
N LYS A 62 -10.73 7.65 -21.23
CA LYS A 62 -10.36 8.64 -20.23
C LYS A 62 -9.29 8.06 -19.32
N ILE A 63 -8.05 8.50 -19.52
CA ILE A 63 -6.91 8.05 -18.71
C ILE A 63 -6.99 8.66 -17.30
N ARG A 64 -6.87 7.82 -16.27
CA ARG A 64 -6.82 8.27 -14.87
C ARG A 64 -5.77 7.51 -14.07
N ARG A 65 -4.89 8.25 -13.40
CA ARG A 65 -3.93 7.67 -12.45
C ARG A 65 -4.61 7.41 -11.12
N VAL A 66 -4.68 6.13 -10.74
CA VAL A 66 -5.30 5.70 -9.48
C VAL A 66 -4.20 5.30 -8.49
N PRO A 67 -4.18 5.83 -7.25
CA PRO A 67 -3.21 5.42 -6.22
C PRO A 67 -3.30 3.94 -5.86
N GLN A 68 -2.18 3.32 -5.48
CA GLN A 68 -2.11 1.89 -5.12
C GLN A 68 -2.27 1.70 -3.61
N TYR A 69 -3.51 1.57 -3.13
CA TYR A 69 -3.82 1.31 -1.73
C TYR A 69 -4.77 0.10 -1.58
N LYS A 70 -4.92 -0.38 -0.34
CA LYS A 70 -5.92 -1.40 0.01
C LYS A 70 -7.32 -0.85 -0.29
N GLY A 71 -8.18 -1.65 -0.94
CA GLY A 71 -9.51 -1.21 -1.40
C GLY A 71 -9.53 -0.52 -2.76
N LEU A 72 -8.36 -0.37 -3.41
CA LEU A 72 -8.20 0.06 -4.81
C LEU A 72 -7.29 -0.92 -5.58
N ARG A 73 -7.32 -2.20 -5.20
CA ARG A 73 -6.66 -3.28 -5.95
C ARG A 73 -7.45 -3.58 -7.22
N VAL A 74 -6.81 -4.30 -8.15
CA VAL A 74 -7.46 -4.68 -9.41
C VAL A 74 -8.72 -5.51 -9.17
N SER A 75 -8.68 -6.45 -8.22
CA SER A 75 -9.84 -7.23 -7.77
C SER A 75 -10.99 -6.33 -7.33
N ASP A 76 -10.71 -5.39 -6.42
CA ASP A 76 -11.72 -4.51 -5.81
C ASP A 76 -12.37 -3.62 -6.88
N ILE A 77 -11.58 -3.12 -7.84
CA ILE A 77 -12.05 -2.27 -8.94
C ILE A 77 -12.90 -3.08 -9.93
N VAL A 78 -12.53 -4.33 -10.18
CA VAL A 78 -13.30 -5.23 -11.05
C VAL A 78 -14.62 -5.61 -10.40
N GLU A 79 -14.62 -5.95 -9.12
CA GLU A 79 -15.83 -6.25 -8.33
C GLU A 79 -16.78 -5.05 -8.33
N PHE A 80 -16.25 -3.85 -8.09
CA PHE A 80 -17.00 -2.60 -8.19
C PHE A 80 -17.56 -2.36 -9.60
N GLY A 81 -16.76 -2.60 -10.63
CA GLY A 81 -17.22 -2.46 -12.01
C GLY A 81 -18.38 -3.41 -12.28
N ASN A 82 -18.20 -4.70 -11.94
CA ASN A 82 -19.17 -5.77 -12.13
C ASN A 82 -20.50 -5.58 -11.39
N SER A 83 -20.51 -4.85 -10.26
CA SER A 83 -21.74 -4.57 -9.53
C SER A 83 -22.66 -3.55 -10.21
N ILE A 84 -22.09 -2.69 -11.09
CA ILE A 84 -22.83 -1.64 -11.80
C ILE A 84 -23.00 -2.00 -13.27
N ILE A 85 -21.92 -2.44 -13.93
CA ILE A 85 -21.85 -2.79 -15.35
C ILE A 85 -21.18 -4.15 -15.47
N ASN A 86 -21.59 -4.99 -16.42
CA ASN A 86 -20.85 -6.23 -16.69
C ASN A 86 -19.46 -5.95 -17.32
N LEU A 87 -18.50 -5.53 -16.49
CA LEU A 87 -17.15 -5.12 -16.87
C LEU A 87 -16.36 -6.27 -17.51
N THR A 88 -16.72 -7.51 -17.18
CA THR A 88 -16.14 -8.71 -17.79
C THR A 88 -16.32 -8.77 -19.32
N LEU A 89 -17.27 -8.03 -19.89
CA LEU A 89 -17.44 -7.93 -21.34
C LEU A 89 -16.34 -7.10 -22.01
N TYR A 90 -15.72 -6.18 -21.29
CA TYR A 90 -14.68 -5.28 -21.81
C TYR A 90 -13.27 -5.79 -21.50
N LEU A 91 -13.11 -6.55 -20.42
CA LEU A 91 -11.80 -7.00 -19.94
C LEU A 91 -11.41 -8.40 -20.45
N PRO A 92 -10.10 -8.69 -20.54
CA PRO A 92 -9.63 -10.06 -20.73
C PRO A 92 -10.09 -10.98 -19.60
N ASP A 93 -10.25 -12.27 -19.90
CA ASP A 93 -10.64 -13.26 -18.89
C ASP A 93 -9.59 -13.36 -17.77
N PHE A 94 -10.06 -13.43 -16.53
CA PHE A 94 -9.24 -13.68 -15.34
C PHE A 94 -8.78 -15.14 -15.33
N SER A 95 -7.69 -15.46 -16.02
CA SER A 95 -7.03 -16.74 -15.80
C SER A 95 -6.24 -16.68 -14.50
N TYR A 96 -6.34 -17.72 -13.66
CA TYR A 96 -5.65 -17.84 -12.36
C TYR A 96 -4.14 -17.51 -12.42
N ASP A 97 -3.49 -17.69 -13.57
CA ASP A 97 -2.04 -17.50 -13.74
C ASP A 97 -1.63 -16.11 -14.24
N ARG A 98 -2.56 -15.18 -14.51
CA ARG A 98 -2.22 -13.84 -15.03
C ARG A 98 -2.99 -12.72 -14.34
N GLU A 99 -2.25 -11.82 -13.72
CA GLU A 99 -2.79 -10.55 -13.23
C GLU A 99 -3.14 -9.63 -14.41
N LEU A 100 -4.31 -9.00 -14.35
CA LEU A 100 -4.71 -7.99 -15.32
C LEU A 100 -3.91 -6.71 -15.14
N ASN A 101 -3.64 -6.05 -16.26
CA ASN A 101 -3.02 -4.74 -16.23
C ASN A 101 -3.92 -3.72 -15.51
N ARG A 102 -3.44 -3.22 -14.39
CA ARG A 102 -4.17 -2.26 -13.57
C ARG A 102 -4.51 -0.98 -14.32
N GLU A 103 -3.59 -0.46 -15.13
CA GLU A 103 -3.83 0.78 -15.87
C GLU A 103 -4.96 0.60 -16.86
N CYS A 104 -4.98 -0.55 -17.56
CA CYS A 104 -6.08 -0.90 -18.46
C CYS A 104 -7.42 -0.95 -17.72
N VAL A 105 -7.50 -1.67 -16.60
CA VAL A 105 -8.73 -1.80 -15.82
C VAL A 105 -9.22 -0.44 -15.33
N CYS A 106 -8.34 0.36 -14.75
CA CYS A 106 -8.68 1.71 -14.26
C CYS A 106 -9.18 2.62 -15.40
N ASN A 107 -8.55 2.59 -16.57
CA ASN A 107 -8.93 3.43 -17.70
C ASN A 107 -10.28 2.98 -18.27
N VAL A 108 -10.53 1.68 -18.39
CA VAL A 108 -11.82 1.13 -18.84
C VAL A 108 -12.93 1.54 -17.87
N VAL A 109 -12.74 1.32 -16.57
CA VAL A 109 -13.74 1.69 -15.55
C VAL A 109 -13.97 3.20 -15.51
N ASN A 110 -12.92 4.01 -15.57
CA ASN A 110 -13.04 5.47 -15.59
C ASN A 110 -13.71 6.01 -16.87
N THR A 111 -13.64 5.27 -17.97
CA THR A 111 -14.31 5.63 -19.22
C THR A 111 -15.80 5.31 -19.16
N LEU A 112 -16.13 4.12 -18.64
CA LEU A 112 -17.52 3.64 -18.54
C LEU A 112 -18.30 4.28 -17.38
N LEU A 113 -17.65 4.52 -16.24
CA LEU A 113 -18.24 5.01 -14.98
C LEU A 113 -17.40 6.16 -14.40
N PRO A 114 -17.30 7.31 -15.09
CA PRO A 114 -16.39 8.38 -14.69
C PRO A 114 -16.73 9.02 -13.35
N VAL A 115 -18.01 9.09 -12.98
CA VAL A 115 -18.48 9.80 -11.78
C VAL A 115 -18.33 8.90 -10.56
N GLU A 116 -18.91 7.71 -10.62
CA GLU A 116 -18.95 6.73 -9.55
C GLU A 116 -17.54 6.25 -9.20
N PHE A 117 -16.68 6.07 -10.21
CA PHE A 117 -15.30 5.70 -9.97
C PHE A 117 -14.48 6.83 -9.35
N ALA A 118 -14.75 8.09 -9.72
CA ALA A 118 -14.11 9.24 -9.08
C ALA A 118 -14.51 9.34 -7.60
N GLU A 119 -15.79 9.14 -7.29
CA GLU A 119 -16.30 9.12 -5.92
C GLU A 119 -15.65 8.00 -5.09
N LEU A 120 -15.59 6.78 -5.63
CA LEU A 120 -14.92 5.65 -5.00
C LEU A 120 -13.47 5.97 -4.63
N ILE A 121 -12.71 6.55 -5.58
CA ILE A 121 -11.31 6.94 -5.34
C ILE A 121 -11.23 7.99 -4.23
N THR A 122 -12.07 9.03 -4.28
CA THR A 122 -12.04 10.09 -3.26
C THR A 122 -12.36 9.56 -1.87
N LEU A 123 -13.32 8.63 -1.76
CA LEU A 123 -13.71 7.99 -0.52
C LEU A 123 -12.57 7.15 0.04
N LYS A 124 -11.95 6.29 -0.78
CA LYS A 124 -10.81 5.44 -0.36
C LYS A 124 -9.58 6.26 0.02
N VAL A 125 -9.34 7.38 -0.65
CA VAL A 125 -8.26 8.32 -0.29
C VAL A 125 -8.53 8.98 1.06
N LYS A 126 -9.78 9.39 1.33
CA LYS A 126 -10.18 9.95 2.63
C LYS A 126 -10.01 8.93 3.76
N GLU A 127 -10.54 7.73 3.59
CA GLU A 127 -10.39 6.62 4.55
C GLU A 127 -8.91 6.36 4.87
N ARG A 128 -8.07 6.29 3.84
CA ARG A 128 -6.62 6.09 4.02
C ARG A 128 -5.98 7.23 4.79
N ASN A 129 -6.32 8.49 4.48
CA ASN A 129 -5.79 9.65 5.18
C ASN A 129 -6.17 9.63 6.66
N GLU A 130 -7.42 9.28 6.99
CA GLU A 130 -7.86 9.11 8.38
C GLU A 130 -7.10 7.99 9.09
N GLU A 131 -6.87 6.85 8.43
CA GLU A 131 -6.05 5.78 9.00
C GLU A 131 -4.61 6.21 9.26
N VAL A 132 -3.99 6.97 8.35
CA VAL A 132 -2.64 7.53 8.56
C VAL A 132 -2.63 8.44 9.78
N LEU A 133 -3.60 9.35 9.86
CA LEU A 133 -3.71 10.32 10.94
C LEU A 133 -3.86 9.63 12.31
N ARG A 134 -4.69 8.58 12.38
CA ARG A 134 -4.86 7.76 13.59
C ARG A 134 -3.57 7.02 13.96
N LYS A 135 -2.94 6.34 13.00
CA LYS A 135 -1.73 5.53 13.26
C LYS A 135 -0.52 6.38 13.66
N GLN A 136 -0.40 7.59 13.12
CA GLN A 136 0.72 8.48 13.41
C GLN A 136 0.46 9.40 14.61
N ASN A 137 -0.68 9.26 15.32
CA ASN A 137 -1.10 10.17 16.41
C ASN A 137 -1.03 11.66 15.99
N LEU A 138 -1.30 11.96 14.72
CA LEU A 138 -1.23 13.31 14.15
C LEU A 138 -2.56 14.08 14.26
N MET A 139 -3.60 13.48 14.85
CA MET A 139 -4.82 14.21 15.20
C MET A 139 -4.54 15.16 16.35
N LEU A 140 -4.12 16.37 16.02
CA LEU A 140 -4.07 17.49 16.94
C LEU A 140 -5.48 18.09 17.04
N GLU A 141 -6.04 18.11 18.24
CA GLU A 141 -7.24 18.90 18.51
C GLU A 141 -6.88 20.39 18.38
N ALA A 142 -7.21 20.97 17.23
CA ALA A 142 -6.99 22.39 17.01
C ALA A 142 -7.97 23.19 17.87
N LYS A 143 -7.47 24.01 18.80
CA LYS A 143 -8.34 24.94 19.55
C LYS A 143 -9.08 25.83 18.55
N PRO A 144 -10.38 26.11 18.77
CA PRO A 144 -11.22 26.83 17.81
C PRO A 144 -10.69 28.23 17.43
N LYS A 145 -9.92 28.87 18.32
CA LYS A 145 -9.22 30.14 18.02
C LYS A 145 -8.19 30.00 16.90
N PHE A 146 -7.43 28.90 16.85
CA PHE A 146 -6.44 28.64 15.80
C PHE A 146 -7.10 28.34 14.46
N ILE A 147 -8.25 27.63 14.46
CA ILE A 147 -9.00 27.35 13.24
C ILE A 147 -9.48 28.66 12.59
N LYS A 148 -10.02 29.59 13.39
CA LYS A 148 -10.45 30.91 12.91
C LYS A 148 -9.30 31.71 12.32
N LEU A 149 -8.19 31.86 13.07
CA LEU A 149 -6.99 32.56 12.59
C LEU A 149 -6.41 31.93 11.31
N PHE A 150 -6.44 30.59 11.21
CA PHE A 150 -5.97 29.90 10.01
C PHE A 150 -6.87 30.15 8.81
N GLN A 151 -8.20 30.09 8.96
CA GLN A 151 -9.15 30.39 7.90
C GLN A 151 -9.04 31.85 7.42
N GLU A 152 -8.88 32.79 8.36
CA GLU A 152 -8.63 34.21 8.06
C GLU A 152 -7.31 34.38 7.29
N SER A 153 -6.23 33.70 7.69
CA SER A 153 -4.95 33.73 6.99
C SER A 153 -5.03 33.17 5.56
N LYS A 154 -5.84 32.13 5.35
CA LYS A 154 -6.07 31.52 4.03
C LYS A 154 -6.85 32.45 3.10
N ALA A 155 -7.81 33.20 3.65
CA ALA A 155 -8.56 34.23 2.91
C ALA A 155 -7.67 35.41 2.48
N ILE A 156 -6.71 35.81 3.32
CA ILE A 156 -5.70 36.84 2.98
C ILE A 156 -4.79 36.35 1.84
N SER A 157 -4.42 35.06 1.85
CA SER A 157 -3.59 34.44 0.80
C SER A 157 -4.26 34.38 -0.57
N LEU A 158 -5.60 34.37 -0.64
CA LEU A 158 -6.36 34.36 -1.90
C LEU A 158 -6.62 35.76 -2.46
N LYS A 159 -6.77 36.78 -1.59
CA LYS A 159 -6.97 38.18 -2.02
C LYS A 159 -5.72 38.84 -2.60
N LYS A 160 -4.51 38.37 -2.25
CA LYS A 160 -3.24 38.81 -2.86
C LYS A 160 -2.84 37.92 -4.04
N GLY A 161 -3.78 37.70 -4.97
CA GLY A 161 -3.63 36.89 -6.20
C GLY A 161 -2.67 37.45 -7.25
N LYS A 162 -1.45 37.86 -6.86
CA LYS A 162 -0.27 37.85 -7.73
C LYS A 162 0.80 37.07 -6.99
N SER A 163 0.99 35.84 -7.42
CA SER A 163 2.01 34.89 -7.00
C SER A 163 3.42 35.49 -7.05
N HIS A 164 3.84 36.17 -5.98
CA HIS A 164 5.26 36.42 -5.70
C HIS A 164 5.90 35.32 -4.86
N PHE A 165 5.15 34.28 -4.45
CA PHE A 165 5.67 33.20 -3.60
C PHE A 165 6.36 32.04 -4.33
N LEU A 166 6.52 32.12 -5.65
CA LEU A 166 7.57 31.39 -6.37
C LEU A 166 8.73 32.32 -6.78
N ALA A 167 8.88 33.48 -6.12
CA ALA A 167 10.11 34.23 -6.21
C ALA A 167 11.22 33.43 -5.53
N ARG A 168 12.06 32.83 -6.39
CA ARG A 168 13.51 32.66 -6.27
C ARG A 168 14.01 32.43 -4.84
N THR A 169 14.63 31.27 -4.64
CA THR A 169 15.66 31.03 -3.63
C THR A 169 16.42 32.33 -3.30
N PRO A 170 16.60 32.66 -2.02
CA PRO A 170 17.19 33.94 -1.63
C PRO A 170 18.57 34.08 -2.26
N ARG A 171 18.73 35.02 -3.21
CA ARG A 171 20.03 35.45 -3.76
C ARG A 171 20.87 36.22 -2.74
N ASN A 172 20.45 36.29 -1.48
CA ASN A 172 21.20 36.96 -0.42
C ASN A 172 22.20 35.96 0.20
N PRO A 173 23.51 36.12 -0.03
CA PRO A 173 24.53 35.18 0.43
C PRO A 173 24.57 35.05 1.97
N LYS A 174 24.06 36.04 2.72
CA LYS A 174 23.93 35.94 4.17
C LYS A 174 22.84 34.94 4.59
N ALA A 175 21.68 34.98 3.94
CA ALA A 175 20.58 34.05 4.20
C ALA A 175 20.93 32.61 3.80
N LEU A 176 21.72 32.44 2.72
CA LEU A 176 22.22 31.12 2.31
C LEU A 176 23.17 30.51 3.37
N ARG A 177 24.07 31.34 3.93
CA ARG A 177 24.98 30.91 5.00
C ARG A 177 24.24 30.53 6.29
N GLU A 178 23.17 31.24 6.63
CA GLU A 178 22.32 30.87 7.77
C GLU A 178 21.56 29.57 7.52
N LEU A 179 21.03 29.37 6.32
CA LEU A 179 20.41 28.10 5.92
C LEU A 179 21.37 26.91 5.99
N ASP A 180 22.62 27.10 5.55
CA ASP A 180 23.65 26.06 5.65
C ASP A 180 24.09 25.80 7.09
N LYS A 181 24.14 26.82 7.94
CA LYS A 181 24.36 26.64 9.39
C LYS A 181 23.23 25.83 10.02
N LEU A 182 21.97 26.20 9.76
CA LEU A 182 20.79 25.48 10.26
C LEU A 182 20.73 24.04 9.74
N ARG A 183 21.13 23.79 8.49
CA ARG A 183 21.23 22.43 7.94
C ARG A 183 22.29 21.60 8.68
N LYS A 184 23.49 22.16 8.89
CA LYS A 184 24.56 21.48 9.63
C LYS A 184 24.17 21.20 11.08
N GLU A 185 23.50 22.15 11.73
CA GLU A 185 23.00 22.00 13.10
C GLU A 185 21.91 20.93 13.20
N ASN A 186 20.98 20.88 12.25
CA ASN A 186 19.97 19.80 12.18
C ASN A 186 20.57 18.42 11.95
N VAL A 187 21.61 18.31 11.11
CA VAL A 187 22.34 17.04 10.91
C VAL A 187 23.04 16.64 12.21
N HIS A 188 23.66 17.58 12.92
CA HIS A 188 24.32 17.32 14.18
C HIS A 188 23.33 16.87 15.27
N LEU A 189 22.17 17.52 15.37
CA LEU A 189 21.09 17.14 16.29
C LEU A 189 20.54 15.76 15.97
N LYS A 190 20.31 15.44 14.69
CA LYS A 190 19.88 14.09 14.27
C LYS A 190 20.88 13.01 14.68
N ASN A 191 22.16 13.23 14.40
CA ASN A 191 23.20 12.28 14.78
C ASN A 191 23.26 12.13 16.30
N LYS A 192 23.16 13.23 17.07
CA LYS A 192 23.13 13.19 18.54
C LYS A 192 21.93 12.39 19.08
N THR A 193 20.76 12.52 18.47
CA THR A 193 19.58 11.72 18.84
C THR A 193 19.72 10.24 18.49
N GLU A 194 20.42 9.90 17.40
CA GLU A 194 20.71 8.51 17.06
C GLU A 194 21.71 7.88 18.04
N PHE A 195 22.75 8.61 18.45
CA PHE A 195 23.67 8.15 19.49
C PHE A 195 22.96 7.85 20.81
N LEU A 196 22.08 8.76 21.27
CA LEU A 196 21.31 8.56 22.50
C LEU A 196 20.39 7.34 22.42
N ARG A 197 19.79 7.06 21.25
CA ARG A 197 18.96 5.86 21.05
C ARG A 197 19.78 4.58 21.14
N ILE A 198 20.95 4.56 20.51
CA ILE A 198 21.86 3.40 20.54
C ILE A 198 22.31 3.11 21.98
N ASP A 199 22.56 4.13 22.78
CA ASP A 199 22.98 3.95 24.17
C ASP A 199 21.82 3.46 25.06
N CYS A 200 20.59 3.96 24.86
CA CYS A 200 19.39 3.42 25.52
C CYS A 200 19.16 1.93 25.18
N GLU A 201 19.26 1.55 23.90
CA GLU A 201 19.08 0.14 23.47
C GLU A 201 20.15 -0.80 24.07
N LYS A 202 21.38 -0.31 24.30
CA LYS A 202 22.43 -1.08 24.96
C LYS A 202 22.14 -1.30 26.44
N GLU A 203 21.61 -0.29 27.14
CA GLU A 203 21.22 -0.43 28.54
C GLU A 203 20.02 -1.37 28.71
N GLU A 204 19.03 -1.29 27.82
CA GLU A 204 17.89 -2.22 27.82
C GLU A 204 18.34 -3.67 27.67
N LYS A 205 19.22 -3.96 26.69
CA LYS A 205 19.78 -5.31 26.50
C LYS A 205 20.61 -5.79 27.68
N LYS A 206 21.26 -4.88 28.41
CA LYS A 206 22.02 -5.22 29.63
C LYS A 206 21.08 -5.56 30.78
N ASN A 207 19.98 -4.82 30.92
CA ASN A 207 18.95 -5.07 31.92
C ASN A 207 18.20 -6.39 31.65
N GLU A 208 17.86 -6.69 30.40
CA GLU A 208 17.24 -7.96 30.02
C GLU A 208 18.12 -9.17 30.36
N LYS A 209 19.43 -9.08 30.10
CA LYS A 209 20.40 -10.12 30.48
C LYS A 209 20.45 -10.33 31.99
N LEU A 210 20.45 -9.24 32.76
CA LEU A 210 20.49 -9.30 34.22
C LEU A 210 19.21 -9.94 34.79
N GLU A 211 18.04 -9.60 34.25
CA GLU A 211 16.77 -10.21 34.66
C GLU A 211 16.74 -11.71 34.33
N HIS A 212 17.22 -12.11 33.15
CA HIS A 212 17.31 -13.52 32.78
C HIS A 212 18.26 -14.30 33.72
N GLU A 213 19.38 -13.71 34.15
CA GLU A 213 20.28 -14.31 35.13
C GLU A 213 19.64 -14.46 36.52
N LYS A 214 18.88 -13.46 36.97
CA LYS A 214 18.14 -13.54 38.24
C LYS A 214 17.11 -14.67 38.23
N VAL A 215 16.30 -14.76 37.17
CA VAL A 215 15.30 -15.84 36.99
C VAL A 215 15.99 -17.21 36.97
N LYS A 216 17.15 -17.31 36.33
CA LYS A 216 17.93 -18.54 36.30
C LYS A 216 18.44 -18.91 37.70
N ALA A 217 18.96 -17.95 38.46
CA ALA A 217 19.42 -18.16 39.83
C ALA A 217 18.29 -18.60 40.79
N GLU A 218 17.11 -17.98 40.67
CA GLU A 218 15.94 -18.33 41.47
C GLU A 218 15.44 -19.75 41.18
N ASN A 219 15.43 -20.14 39.90
CA ASN A 219 15.11 -21.52 39.49
C ASN A 219 16.11 -22.54 40.06
N TYR A 220 17.41 -22.21 40.12
CA TYR A 220 18.39 -23.07 40.77
C TYR A 220 18.16 -23.17 42.29
N ARG A 221 17.80 -22.06 42.94
CA ARG A 221 17.48 -22.06 44.38
C ARG A 221 16.29 -22.96 44.70
N LEU A 222 15.20 -22.84 43.95
CA LEU A 222 14.01 -23.70 44.06
C LEU A 222 14.35 -25.18 43.83
N LYS A 223 15.26 -25.47 42.89
CA LYS A 223 15.71 -26.84 42.63
C LYS A 223 16.51 -27.40 43.81
N LEU A 224 17.37 -26.59 44.43
CA LEU A 224 18.12 -26.98 45.63
C LEU A 224 17.20 -27.19 46.84
N GLU A 225 16.21 -26.31 47.07
CA GLU A 225 15.21 -26.48 48.14
C GLU A 225 14.43 -27.80 47.98
N LYS A 226 14.04 -28.15 46.75
CA LYS A 226 13.38 -29.44 46.47
C LYS A 226 14.28 -30.65 46.74
N LEU A 227 15.57 -30.56 46.42
CA LEU A 227 16.53 -31.62 46.69
C LEU A 227 16.82 -31.77 48.19
N ALA A 228 16.87 -30.66 48.94
CA ALA A 228 17.02 -30.69 50.39
C ALA A 228 15.82 -31.39 51.06
N HIS A 229 14.59 -31.06 50.66
CA HIS A 229 13.39 -31.74 51.14
C HIS A 229 13.41 -33.25 50.84
N LEU A 230 13.87 -33.66 49.66
CA LEU A 230 14.03 -35.09 49.32
C LEU A 230 15.09 -35.78 50.18
N GLY A 231 16.18 -35.09 50.51
CA GLY A 231 17.20 -35.57 51.44
C GLY A 231 16.66 -35.77 52.86
N ASP A 232 15.90 -34.81 53.38
CA ASP A 232 15.25 -34.91 54.69
C ASP A 232 14.21 -36.04 54.74
N CYS A 233 13.49 -36.30 53.64
CA CYS A 233 12.60 -37.44 53.49
C CYS A 233 13.34 -38.80 53.42
N LEU A 234 14.58 -38.83 52.93
CA LEU A 234 15.40 -40.06 52.91
C LEU A 234 16.00 -40.35 54.30
N ILE A 235 16.46 -39.33 55.01
CA ILE A 235 16.99 -39.48 56.38
C ILE A 235 15.90 -39.98 57.33
N THR A 236 14.67 -39.48 57.20
CA THR A 236 13.53 -39.93 58.01
C THR A 236 13.09 -41.36 57.69
N THR A 237 13.20 -41.82 56.44
CA THR A 237 12.89 -43.22 56.08
C THR A 237 13.97 -44.19 56.54
N GLU A 238 15.25 -43.81 56.54
CA GLU A 238 16.33 -44.62 57.14
C GLU A 238 16.20 -44.73 58.67
N ILE A 239 15.80 -43.66 59.36
CA ILE A 239 15.53 -43.71 60.82
C ILE A 239 14.33 -44.62 61.12
N LEU A 240 13.27 -44.56 60.31
CA LEU A 240 12.09 -45.42 60.48
C LEU A 240 12.38 -46.90 60.17
N LEU A 241 13.19 -47.20 59.15
CA LEU A 241 13.56 -48.58 58.79
C LEU A 241 14.67 -49.15 59.68
N GLY A 242 15.56 -48.32 60.22
CA GLY A 242 16.57 -48.73 61.20
C GLY A 242 15.99 -49.07 62.57
N GLY A 243 14.87 -48.45 62.96
CA GLY A 243 14.13 -48.77 64.19
C GLY A 243 13.37 -50.09 64.15
N TRP A 244 13.15 -50.67 62.96
CA TRP A 244 12.41 -51.94 62.80
C TRP A 244 13.27 -53.20 62.93
N LYS A 245 14.60 -53.09 63.04
CA LYS A 245 15.50 -54.26 63.14
C LYS A 245 15.82 -54.71 64.57
N ASN A 246 15.29 -54.03 65.60
CA ASN A 246 15.62 -54.32 67.01
C ASN A 246 14.40 -54.60 67.92
N ASN A 247 13.29 -55.12 67.38
CA ASN A 247 12.20 -55.69 68.18
C ASN A 247 11.78 -57.05 67.62
#